data_AF-A0A377M5G9-F1
#
_entry.id   AF-A0A377M5G9-F1
#
_cell.length_a   1.000
_cell.length_b   1.000
_cell.length_c   1.000
_cell.angle_alpha   90.00
_cell.angle_beta   90.00
_cell.angle_gamma   90.00
#
_symmetry.space_group_name_H-M   'P 1'
#
loop_
_entity.id
_entity.type
_entity.pdbx_description
1 polymer ?
#
loop_
_entity_poly.entity_id
_entity_poly.type
_entity_poly.pdbx_seq_one_letter_code
_entity_poly.pdbx_strand_id
1 'polypeptide(L)'
;MGESGCGKSITSLALMGLLPASSQIVSGDMQFRRHDLRKLSPREYADLRGNELAMIFQEPMTSLNPAFTLGDQLSEAVMRHQNVSRAQAMNTALQILEKVQIPAAEMRLKAYPHPAFRRHAPARDDCDGAH
;
A
#
# COMPACT_ATOMS: atom_id res chain seq x y z
N MET A 1 3.52 -14.06 21.16
CA MET A 1 4.90 -13.70 20.76
C MET A 1 5.62 -14.99 20.38
N GLY A 2 6.30 -15.02 19.24
CA GLY A 2 7.19 -16.13 18.86
C GLY A 2 8.60 -15.59 18.63
N GLU A 3 9.61 -16.39 18.94
CA GLU A 3 11.02 -16.01 18.86
C GLU A 3 11.43 -15.49 17.47
N SER A 4 12.49 -14.68 17.42
CA SER A 4 13.10 -14.30 16.14
C SER A 4 13.51 -15.58 15.40
N GLY A 5 13.12 -15.70 14.12
CA GLY A 5 13.41 -16.90 13.32
C GLY A 5 12.35 -17.99 13.29
N CYS A 6 11.25 -17.91 14.05
CA CYS A 6 10.20 -18.95 14.03
C CYS A 6 9.26 -18.90 12.79
N GLY A 7 9.69 -18.27 11.69
CA GLY A 7 8.99 -18.28 10.41
C GLY A 7 7.85 -17.26 10.22
N LYS A 8 7.40 -16.54 11.27
CA LYS A 8 6.27 -15.58 11.20
C LYS A 8 6.30 -14.64 10.00
N SER A 9 7.43 -13.96 9.78
CA SER A 9 7.56 -13.00 8.67
C SER A 9 7.48 -13.69 7.31
N ILE A 10 8.12 -14.85 7.16
CA ILE A 10 8.05 -15.65 5.92
C ILE A 10 6.64 -16.16 5.69
N THR A 11 5.92 -16.60 6.73
CA THR A 11 4.52 -17.01 6.63
C THR A 11 3.63 -15.84 6.18
N SER A 12 3.78 -14.66 6.77
CA SER A 12 3.02 -13.48 6.35
C SER A 12 3.34 -13.10 4.89
N LEU A 13 4.61 -13.11 4.49
CA LEU A 13 5.00 -12.84 3.11
C LEU A 13 4.45 -13.88 2.12
N ALA A 14 4.38 -15.16 2.51
CA ALA A 14 3.77 -16.22 1.73
C ALA A 14 2.28 -15.96 1.48
N LEU A 15 1.53 -15.61 2.53
CA LEU A 15 0.11 -15.27 2.42
C LEU A 15 -0.13 -14.03 1.56
N MET A 16 0.81 -13.08 1.55
CA MET A 16 0.72 -11.85 0.75
C MET A 16 1.17 -12.00 -0.70
N GLY A 17 1.72 -13.16 -1.09
CA GLY A 17 2.33 -13.37 -2.40
C GLY A 17 3.60 -12.52 -2.60
N LEU A 18 4.34 -12.27 -1.52
CA LEU A 18 5.54 -11.40 -1.47
C LEU A 18 6.82 -12.18 -1.10
N LEU A 19 6.82 -13.51 -1.27
CA LEU A 19 8.03 -14.29 -1.05
C LEU A 19 9.15 -13.85 -2.01
N PRO A 20 10.42 -13.83 -1.55
CA PRO A 20 11.56 -13.63 -2.44
C PRO A 20 11.56 -14.67 -3.57
N ALA A 21 12.08 -14.31 -4.75
CA ALA A 21 12.16 -15.22 -5.89
C ALA A 21 12.97 -16.51 -5.60
N SER A 22 13.86 -16.47 -4.60
CA SER A 22 14.61 -17.65 -4.12
C SER A 22 13.81 -18.59 -3.23
N SER A 23 12.57 -18.24 -2.88
CA SER A 23 11.71 -19.01 -1.98
C SER A 23 10.53 -19.61 -2.75
N GLN A 24 10.16 -20.83 -2.39
CA GLN A 24 9.03 -21.54 -3.00
C GLN A 24 8.16 -22.18 -1.93
N ILE A 25 6.85 -22.18 -2.18
CA ILE A 25 5.87 -22.94 -1.39
C ILE A 25 5.86 -24.37 -1.93
N VAL A 26 6.38 -25.31 -1.13
CA VAL A 26 6.51 -26.72 -1.54
C VAL A 26 5.18 -27.47 -1.45
N SER A 27 4.39 -27.19 -0.42
CA SER A 27 3.12 -27.89 -0.15
C SER A 27 2.24 -27.08 0.81
N GLY A 28 1.02 -27.58 1.04
CA GLY A 28 0.02 -26.97 1.94
C GLY A 28 -0.99 -26.09 1.23
N ASP A 29 -2.07 -25.76 1.92
CA ASP A 29 -3.19 -24.99 1.37
C ASP A 29 -3.26 -23.60 1.99
N MET A 30 -3.47 -22.58 1.14
CA MET A 30 -3.61 -21.19 1.56
C MET A 30 -4.92 -20.65 1.02
N GLN A 31 -5.93 -20.60 1.88
CA GLN A 31 -7.27 -20.13 1.52
C GLN A 31 -7.54 -18.79 2.18
N PHE A 32 -8.03 -17.82 1.40
CA PHE A 32 -8.54 -16.56 1.91
C PHE A 32 -9.90 -16.28 1.28
N ARG A 33 -10.95 -16.29 2.09
CA ARG A 33 -12.35 -16.19 1.65
C ARG A 33 -12.66 -17.27 0.59
N ARG A 34 -12.83 -16.88 -0.67
CA ARG A 34 -13.13 -17.77 -1.81
C ARG A 34 -11.92 -17.99 -2.72
N HIS A 35 -10.74 -17.50 -2.33
CA HIS A 35 -9.53 -17.56 -3.15
C HIS A 35 -8.53 -18.57 -2.59
N ASP A 36 -8.08 -19.46 -3.48
CA ASP A 36 -6.86 -20.23 -3.29
C ASP A 36 -5.68 -19.33 -3.66
N LEU A 37 -4.99 -18.81 -2.64
CA LEU A 37 -3.91 -17.83 -2.78
C LEU A 37 -2.75 -18.37 -3.63
N ARG A 38 -2.55 -19.69 -3.69
CA ARG A 38 -1.47 -20.29 -4.49
C ARG A 38 -1.70 -20.19 -5.99
N LYS A 39 -2.95 -19.96 -6.42
CA LYS A 39 -3.34 -19.95 -7.84
C LYS A 39 -3.52 -18.54 -8.38
N LEU A 40 -3.45 -17.52 -7.53
CA LEU A 40 -3.59 -16.14 -7.96
C LEU A 40 -2.37 -15.70 -8.77
N SER A 41 -2.65 -15.09 -9.91
CA SER A 41 -1.68 -14.34 -10.71
C SER A 41 -1.21 -13.08 -9.96
N PRO A 42 -0.09 -12.47 -10.39
CA PRO A 42 0.39 -11.21 -9.80
C PRO A 42 -0.66 -10.08 -9.85
N ARG A 43 -1.51 -10.06 -10.88
CA ARG A 43 -2.58 -9.07 -11.04
C ARG A 43 -3.70 -9.30 -10.03
N GLU A 44 -4.20 -10.53 -9.90
CA GLU A 44 -5.24 -10.87 -8.91
C GLU A 44 -4.76 -10.59 -7.48
N TYR A 45 -3.50 -10.90 -7.20
CA TYR A 45 -2.87 -10.52 -5.93
C TYR A 45 -2.88 -9.01 -5.72
N ALA A 46 -2.62 -8.23 -6.77
CA ALA A 46 -2.59 -6.78 -6.69
C ALA A 46 -3.99 -6.14 -6.60
N ASP A 47 -5.04 -6.83 -7.02
CA ASP A 47 -6.44 -6.42 -6.85
C ASP A 47 -6.97 -6.79 -5.45
N LEU A 48 -6.53 -7.93 -4.91
CA LEU A 48 -6.84 -8.39 -3.56
C LEU A 48 -6.16 -7.53 -2.49
N ARG A 49 -4.88 -7.21 -2.69
CA ARG A 49 -4.10 -6.37 -1.78
C ARG A 49 -4.64 -4.93 -1.81
N GLY A 50 -4.72 -4.29 -0.65
CA GLY A 50 -5.23 -2.92 -0.51
C GLY A 50 -6.75 -2.83 -0.36
N ASN A 51 -7.50 -3.76 -0.97
CA ASN A 51 -8.96 -3.85 -0.84
C ASN A 51 -9.43 -4.80 0.25
N GLU A 52 -8.98 -6.05 0.18
CA GLU A 52 -9.44 -7.12 1.09
C GLU A 52 -8.34 -7.62 2.01
N LEU A 53 -7.08 -7.48 1.57
CA LEU A 53 -5.91 -7.94 2.28
C LEU A 53 -4.89 -6.79 2.41
N ALA A 54 -4.48 -6.48 3.63
CA ALA A 54 -3.48 -5.43 3.88
C ALA A 54 -2.46 -5.94 4.90
N MET A 55 -1.23 -5.44 4.77
CA MET A 55 -0.14 -5.72 5.69
C MET A 55 0.43 -4.40 6.19
N ILE A 56 0.62 -4.30 7.51
CA ILE A 56 1.34 -3.20 8.15
C ILE A 56 2.72 -3.74 8.54
N PHE A 57 3.77 -3.21 7.91
CA PHE A 57 5.14 -3.61 8.21
C PHE A 57 5.60 -3.04 9.56
N GLN A 58 6.48 -3.77 10.25
CA GLN A 58 6.99 -3.37 11.57
C GLN A 58 7.74 -2.03 11.53
N GLU A 59 8.36 -1.71 10.39
CA GLU A 59 8.99 -0.41 10.11
C GLU A 59 8.12 0.37 9.12
N PRO A 60 7.03 1.04 9.56
CA PRO A 60 6.05 1.66 8.66
C PRO A 60 6.67 2.74 7.76
N MET A 61 7.76 3.36 8.20
CA MET A 61 8.48 4.37 7.41
C MET A 61 9.10 3.81 6.12
N THR A 62 9.45 2.52 6.09
CA THR A 62 10.02 1.87 4.89
C THR A 62 9.01 1.64 3.78
N SER A 63 7.71 1.62 4.13
CA SER A 63 6.63 1.42 3.15
C SER A 63 6.22 2.70 2.41
N LEU A 64 6.68 3.87 2.87
CA LEU A 64 6.39 5.13 2.22
C LEU A 64 7.54 5.50 1.26
N ASN A 65 7.19 5.84 0.03
CA ASN A 65 8.12 6.41 -0.92
C ASN A 65 8.41 7.87 -0.53
N PRO A 66 9.65 8.22 -0.14
CA PRO A 66 9.96 9.56 0.36
C PRO A 66 9.95 10.63 -0.75
N ALA A 67 9.92 10.23 -2.03
CA ALA A 67 9.84 11.15 -3.17
C ALA A 67 8.43 11.73 -3.39
N PHE A 68 7.42 11.23 -2.66
CA PHE A 68 6.03 11.64 -2.82
C PHE A 68 5.42 12.11 -1.50
N THR A 69 4.43 13.00 -1.58
CA THR A 69 3.69 13.42 -0.40
C THR A 69 2.83 12.28 0.15
N LEU A 70 2.36 12.41 1.39
CA LEU A 70 1.41 11.46 1.97
C LEU A 70 0.11 11.43 1.16
N GLY A 71 -0.39 12.58 0.72
CA GLY A 71 -1.60 12.67 -0.09
C GLY A 71 -1.46 12.00 -1.45
N ASP A 72 -0.30 12.12 -2.09
CA ASP A 72 -0.03 11.43 -3.35
C ASP A 72 -0.11 9.91 -3.19
N GLN A 73 0.54 9.36 -2.16
CA GLN A 73 0.60 7.92 -1.95
C GLN A 73 -0.76 7.34 -1.52
N LEU A 74 -1.50 8.06 -0.67
CA LEU A 74 -2.83 7.65 -0.24
C LEU A 74 -3.85 7.73 -1.39
N SER A 75 -3.82 8.82 -2.18
CA SER A 75 -4.73 8.97 -3.32
C SER A 75 -4.42 7.99 -4.45
N GLU A 76 -3.15 7.65 -4.71
CA GLU A 76 -2.77 6.63 -5.68
C GLU A 76 -3.35 5.26 -5.30
N ALA A 77 -3.26 4.88 -4.02
CA ALA A 77 -3.87 3.65 -3.53
C ALA A 77 -5.40 3.66 -3.72
N VAL A 78 -6.06 4.78 -3.43
CA VAL A 78 -7.52 4.91 -3.66
C VAL A 78 -7.86 4.79 -5.14
N MET A 79 -7.16 5.51 -6.03
CA MET A 79 -7.41 5.46 -7.48
C MET A 79 -7.14 4.10 -8.10
N ARG A 80 -6.15 3.35 -7.58
CA ARG A 80 -5.86 1.99 -8.04
C ARG A 80 -7.06 1.07 -7.83
N HIS A 81 -7.79 1.26 -6.73
CA HIS A 81 -8.80 0.34 -6.27
C HIS A 81 -10.24 0.84 -6.47
N GLN A 82 -10.40 2.13 -6.69
CA GLN A 82 -11.67 2.81 -6.89
C GLN A 82 -11.59 3.58 -8.20
N ASN A 83 -12.59 3.41 -9.07
CA ASN A 83 -12.66 4.14 -10.34
C ASN A 83 -13.14 5.58 -10.10
N VAL A 84 -12.26 6.40 -9.50
CA VAL A 84 -12.55 7.78 -9.06
C VAL A 84 -11.48 8.74 -9.56
N SER A 85 -11.85 10.02 -9.70
CA SER A 85 -10.90 11.05 -10.09
C SER A 85 -9.86 11.31 -8.99
N ARG A 86 -8.73 11.92 -9.37
CA ARG A 86 -7.68 12.31 -8.41
C ARG A 86 -8.21 13.23 -7.31
N ALA A 87 -9.10 14.17 -7.66
CA ALA A 87 -9.72 15.07 -6.70
C ALA A 87 -10.58 14.30 -5.67
N GLN A 88 -11.37 13.34 -6.14
CA GLN A 88 -12.16 12.46 -5.26
C GLN A 88 -11.25 11.61 -4.37
N ALA A 89 -10.19 11.03 -4.93
CA ALA A 89 -9.21 10.23 -4.18
C ALA A 89 -8.49 11.05 -3.10
N MET A 90 -8.15 12.32 -3.37
CA MET A 90 -7.54 13.21 -2.39
C MET A 90 -8.51 13.53 -1.24
N ASN A 91 -9.80 13.72 -1.54
CA ASN A 91 -10.82 13.89 -0.50
C ASN A 91 -10.98 12.62 0.35
N THR A 92 -10.95 11.44 -0.26
CA THR A 92 -10.94 10.17 0.47
C THR A 92 -9.70 10.04 1.36
N ALA A 93 -8.52 10.42 0.86
CA ALA A 93 -7.30 10.42 1.65
C ALA A 93 -7.38 11.35 2.87
N LEU A 94 -7.99 12.53 2.72
CA LEU A 94 -8.27 13.45 3.84
C LEU A 94 -9.16 12.78 4.89
N GLN A 95 -10.29 12.22 4.45
CA GLN A 95 -11.24 11.54 5.33
C GLN A 95 -10.62 10.36 6.08
N ILE A 96 -9.69 9.62 5.45
CA ILE A 96 -8.95 8.54 6.10
C ILE A 96 -8.10 9.09 7.24
N LEU A 97 -7.32 10.15 7.01
CA LEU A 97 -6.48 10.78 8.02
C LEU A 97 -7.31 11.35 9.18
N GLU A 98 -8.46 11.96 8.90
CA GLU A 98 -9.38 12.45 9.92
C GLU A 98 -9.97 11.31 10.74
N LYS A 99 -10.37 10.21 10.09
CA LYS A 99 -10.93 9.03 10.75
C LYS A 99 -9.94 8.36 11.70
N VAL A 100 -8.64 8.38 11.37
CA VAL A 100 -7.57 7.90 12.27
C VAL A 100 -7.02 9.00 13.19
N GLN A 101 -7.71 10.14 13.30
CA GLN A 101 -7.41 11.24 14.21
C GLN A 101 -6.01 11.85 14.04
N ILE A 102 -5.50 11.89 12.80
CA ILE A 102 -4.24 12.56 12.51
C ILE A 102 -4.48 14.09 12.54
N PRO A 103 -3.79 14.84 13.43
CA PRO A 103 -3.99 16.27 13.55
C PRO A 103 -3.48 17.00 12.31
N ALA A 104 -4.16 18.10 11.96
CA ALA A 104 -3.87 18.91 10.78
C ALA A 104 -3.80 18.07 9.48
N ALA A 105 -4.80 17.20 9.28
CA ALA A 105 -4.84 16.24 8.18
C ALA A 105 -4.57 16.87 6.80
N GLU A 106 -5.17 18.01 6.48
CA GLU A 106 -4.90 18.75 5.23
C GLU A 106 -3.43 19.15 5.06
N MET A 107 -2.78 19.59 6.15
CA MET A 107 -1.35 19.92 6.14
C MET A 107 -0.51 18.65 5.97
N ARG A 108 -0.92 17.55 6.62
CA ARG A 108 -0.23 16.25 6.54
C ARG A 108 -0.30 15.64 5.15
N LEU A 109 -1.40 15.79 4.41
CA LEU A 109 -1.47 15.34 3.01
C LEU A 109 -0.36 15.96 2.15
N LYS A 110 0.01 17.20 2.43
CA LYS A 110 1.07 17.92 1.70
C LYS A 110 2.48 17.63 2.23
N ALA A 111 2.58 16.87 3.33
CA ALA A 111 3.86 16.54 3.94
C ALA A 111 4.54 15.39 3.19
N TYR A 112 5.87 15.48 3.10
CA TYR A 112 6.70 14.35 2.70
C TYR A 112 6.97 13.46 3.92
N PRO A 113 7.09 12.13 3.75
CA PRO A 113 7.48 11.22 4.83
C PRO A 113 8.78 11.64 5.51
N HIS A 114 9.73 12.20 4.74
CA HIS A 114 10.99 12.73 5.26
C HIS A 114 11.24 14.19 4.79
N PRO A 115 11.57 15.13 5.68
CA PRO A 115 11.70 16.56 5.35
C PRO A 115 12.75 16.88 4.26
N ALA A 116 13.81 16.06 4.15
CA ALA A 116 14.89 16.28 3.19
C ALA A 116 14.45 16.22 1.71
N PHE A 117 13.35 15.54 1.40
CA PHE A 117 12.87 15.36 0.02
C PHE A 117 12.06 16.53 -0.53
N ARG A 118 11.76 17.53 0.31
CA ARG A 118 11.00 18.73 -0.07
C ARG A 118 11.67 19.57 -1.18
N ARG A 119 12.98 19.38 -1.44
CA ARG A 119 13.77 20.19 -2.39
C ARG A 119 13.92 19.57 -3.80
N HIS A 120 13.50 18.33 -4.02
CA HIS A 120 13.73 17.60 -5.28
C HIS A 120 12.48 16.89 -5.80
N ALA A 121 11.29 17.41 -5.50
CA ALA A 121 10.05 16.83 -5.97
C ALA A 121 10.04 16.80 -7.51
N PRO A 122 9.83 15.63 -8.15
CA PRO A 122 9.74 15.57 -9.61
C PRO A 122 8.55 16.42 -10.07
N ALA A 123 8.74 17.20 -11.14
CA ALA A 123 7.62 17.81 -11.86
C ALA A 123 6.69 16.69 -12.31
N ARG A 124 5.42 16.73 -11.88
CA ARG A 124 4.44 15.73 -12.28
C ARG A 124 3.74 16.24 -13.52
N ASP A 125 3.79 15.44 -14.59
CA ASP A 125 2.93 15.60 -15.75
C ASP A 125 1.48 15.45 -15.29
N ASP A 126 0.72 16.53 -15.42
CA ASP A 126 -0.73 16.52 -15.27
C ASP A 126 -1.33 15.71 -16.42
N CYS A 127 -1.35 14.39 -16.28
CA CYS A 127 -2.19 13.52 -17.09
C CYS A 127 -3.66 13.63 -16.64
N ASP A 128 -4.19 14.86 -16.59
CA ASP A 128 -5.62 15.14 -16.67
C ASP A 128 -5.92 15.37 -18.16
N GLY A 129 -6.19 14.27 -18.86
CA GLY A 129 -6.56 14.34 -20.28
C GLY A 129 -6.60 12.98 -20.96
N ALA A 130 -7.72 12.26 -20.81
CA ALA A 130 -8.47 11.60 -21.89
C ALA A 130 -9.28 10.39 -21.37
N HIS A 131 -10.61 10.56 -21.45
CA HIS A 131 -11.67 9.58 -21.70
C HIS A 131 -11.87 8.37 -20.79
#